data_AF-A0A662SIG5-F1
#
_entry.id   AF-A0A662SIG5-F1
#
_cell.length_a   1.000
_cell.length_b   1.000
_cell.length_c   1.000
_cell.angle_alpha   90.00
_cell.angle_beta   90.00
_cell.angle_gamma   90.00
#
_symmetry.space_group_name_H-M   'P 1'
#
loop_
_entity.id
_entity.type
_entity.pdbx_description
1 polymer ?
#
loop_
_entity_poly.entity_id
_entity_poly.type
_entity_poly.pdbx_seq_one_letter_code
_entity_poly.pdbx_strand_id
1 'polypeptide(L)'
;MPLLLGDTETRVRELNSIIATDPLAAKIVFNSGAEIYAFGLDVTMRPDAGISKNHYEEIGKAGTKTGDLIHKMLRRFVHLIEPVPMHDPMALAYTIKPEIFKFRRLHVDVEVCGTLTRGETLADLREWLPESFKKPANANICVDLDGKAFIDLLISRVVYGR
;
A
#
# COMPACT_ATOMS: atom_id res chain seq x y z
N MET A 1 4.60 -17.55 -1.02
CA MET A 1 3.98 -16.77 -2.10
C MET A 1 3.35 -17.76 -3.08
N PRO A 2 2.05 -18.06 -2.98
CA PRO A 2 1.40 -18.91 -3.97
C PRO A 2 1.22 -18.09 -5.26
N LEU A 3 1.72 -18.60 -6.38
CA LEU A 3 1.34 -18.12 -7.70
C LEU A 3 -0.12 -18.51 -7.94
N LEU A 4 -1.02 -17.53 -8.03
CA LEU A 4 -2.37 -17.73 -8.52
C LEU A 4 -2.31 -17.78 -10.06
N LEU A 5 -2.40 -19.00 -10.60
CA LEU A 5 -2.70 -19.25 -12.01
C LEU A 5 -4.17 -18.87 -12.25
N GLY A 6 -4.40 -17.67 -12.74
CA GLY A 6 -5.70 -17.16 -13.12
C GLY A 6 -5.52 -15.93 -14.01
N ASP A 7 -6.29 -15.89 -15.09
CA ASP A 7 -6.35 -14.84 -16.10
C ASP A 7 -6.08 -13.43 -15.54
N THR A 8 -5.17 -12.69 -16.16
CA THR A 8 -4.53 -11.46 -15.65
C THR A 8 -5.47 -10.31 -15.30
N GLU A 9 -6.77 -10.48 -15.53
CA GLU A 9 -7.78 -9.42 -15.47
C GLU A 9 -8.67 -9.45 -14.22
N THR A 10 -8.82 -10.61 -13.57
CA THR A 10 -9.45 -10.70 -12.23
C THR A 10 -8.35 -10.88 -11.20
N ARG A 11 -7.70 -9.78 -10.77
CA ARG A 11 -6.62 -9.86 -9.78
C ARG A 11 -7.19 -9.99 -8.38
N VAL A 12 -6.95 -11.15 -7.78
CA VAL A 12 -6.88 -11.34 -6.33
C VAL A 12 -5.69 -10.52 -5.83
N ARG A 13 -5.92 -9.49 -5.01
CA ARG A 13 -4.84 -8.64 -4.50
C ARG A 13 -4.98 -8.43 -3.00
N GLU A 14 -3.96 -8.81 -2.26
CA GLU A 14 -3.80 -8.39 -0.88
C GLU A 14 -3.53 -6.88 -0.85
N LEU A 15 -4.48 -6.11 -0.29
CA LEU A 15 -4.26 -4.69 -0.04
C LEU A 15 -3.41 -4.46 1.23
N ASN A 16 -3.49 -5.37 2.23
CA ASN A 16 -2.63 -5.32 3.41
C ASN A 16 -2.78 -6.60 4.27
N SER A 17 -1.77 -6.94 5.10
CA SER A 17 -1.81 -8.12 5.99
C SER A 17 -2.91 -8.06 7.06
N ILE A 18 -3.41 -6.86 7.37
CA ILE A 18 -4.52 -6.63 8.32
C ILE A 18 -5.82 -7.25 7.79
N ILE A 19 -6.03 -7.27 6.46
CA ILE A 19 -7.25 -7.85 5.86
C ILE A 19 -7.29 -9.37 6.08
N ALA A 20 -6.15 -10.04 5.97
CA ALA A 20 -6.04 -11.46 6.30
C ALA A 20 -6.24 -11.74 7.80
N THR A 21 -5.97 -10.74 8.65
CA THR A 21 -6.12 -10.84 10.11
C THR A 21 -7.59 -10.75 10.53
N ASP A 22 -8.34 -9.78 10.00
CA ASP A 22 -9.78 -9.62 10.23
C ASP A 22 -10.54 -9.28 8.94
N PRO A 23 -10.91 -10.31 8.15
CA PRO A 23 -11.56 -10.10 6.86
C PRO A 23 -13.01 -9.62 7.00
N LEU A 24 -13.66 -9.89 8.14
CA LEU A 24 -15.02 -9.42 8.40
C LEU A 24 -15.03 -7.91 8.63
N ALA A 25 -14.11 -7.40 9.46
CA ALA A 25 -13.94 -5.97 9.67
C ALA A 25 -13.61 -5.25 8.36
N ALA A 26 -12.69 -5.79 7.56
CA ALA A 26 -12.36 -5.22 6.26
C ALA A 26 -13.58 -5.18 5.32
N LYS A 27 -14.39 -6.26 5.27
CA LYS A 27 -15.63 -6.28 4.46
C LYS A 27 -16.61 -5.20 4.90
N ILE A 28 -16.78 -5.00 6.21
CA ILE A 28 -17.64 -3.94 6.76
C ILE A 28 -17.13 -2.56 6.33
N VAL A 29 -15.82 -2.30 6.45
CA VAL A 29 -15.22 -1.01 6.05
C VAL A 29 -15.47 -0.72 4.57
N PHE A 30 -15.15 -1.65 3.66
CA PHE A 30 -15.36 -1.45 2.21
C PHE A 30 -16.84 -1.26 1.83
N ASN A 31 -17.78 -1.79 2.62
CA ASN A 31 -19.21 -1.65 2.39
C ASN A 31 -19.87 -0.55 3.25
N SER A 32 -19.09 0.27 3.96
CA SER A 32 -19.61 1.30 4.89
C SER A 32 -20.18 2.54 4.20
N GLY A 33 -19.87 2.76 2.93
CA GLY A 33 -20.18 4.01 2.21
C GLY A 33 -19.21 5.16 2.49
N ALA A 34 -18.16 4.95 3.29
CA ALA A 34 -17.11 5.94 3.51
C ALA A 34 -16.29 6.22 2.23
N GLU A 35 -15.66 7.39 2.17
CA GLU A 35 -14.68 7.68 1.13
C GLU A 35 -13.35 7.00 1.46
N ILE A 36 -13.12 5.84 0.83
CA ILE A 36 -11.96 4.98 1.13
C ILE A 36 -10.83 5.23 0.14
N TYR A 37 -9.62 5.40 0.66
CA TYR A 37 -8.37 5.35 -0.08
C TYR A 37 -7.54 4.18 0.41
N ALA A 38 -7.21 3.24 -0.48
CA ALA A 38 -6.49 2.04 -0.12
C ALA A 38 -5.18 1.93 -0.91
N PHE A 39 -4.11 1.59 -0.18
CA PHE A 39 -2.77 1.37 -0.69
C PHE A 39 -2.46 -0.11 -0.58
N GLY A 40 -2.36 -0.78 -1.73
CA GLY A 40 -2.12 -2.22 -1.77
C GLY A 40 -0.65 -2.62 -1.73
N LEU A 41 -0.38 -3.92 -1.59
CA LEU A 41 0.98 -4.47 -1.68
C LEU A 41 1.64 -4.21 -3.04
N ASP A 42 0.84 -4.09 -4.10
CA ASP A 42 1.28 -3.74 -5.45
C ASP A 42 1.95 -2.36 -5.56
N VAL A 43 1.51 -1.41 -4.75
CA VAL A 43 2.12 -0.07 -4.67
C VAL A 43 3.16 -0.02 -3.54
N THR A 44 2.82 -0.57 -2.38
CA THR A 44 3.64 -0.41 -1.17
C THR A 44 4.93 -1.25 -1.19
N MET A 45 5.00 -2.30 -2.02
CA MET A 45 6.21 -3.11 -2.23
C MET A 45 7.04 -2.67 -3.43
N ARG A 46 6.73 -1.53 -4.06
CA ARG A 46 7.50 -1.06 -5.20
C ARG A 46 8.95 -0.72 -4.80
N PRO A 47 9.96 -1.19 -5.56
CA PRO A 47 11.35 -0.93 -5.22
C PRO A 47 11.74 0.55 -5.20
N ASP A 48 11.13 1.38 -6.05
CA ASP A 48 11.41 2.82 -6.12
C ASP A 48 10.79 3.62 -4.95
N ALA A 49 9.93 3.00 -4.15
CA ALA A 49 9.25 3.61 -3.00
C ALA A 49 9.69 3.01 -1.66
N GLY A 50 10.83 2.30 -1.62
CA GLY A 50 11.38 1.71 -0.41
C GLY A 50 12.59 2.47 0.17
N ILE A 51 12.86 2.26 1.45
CA ILE A 51 14.09 2.76 2.10
C ILE A 51 15.25 1.86 1.71
N SER A 52 16.18 2.40 0.92
CA SER A 52 17.42 1.71 0.57
C SER A 52 18.44 1.77 1.71
N LYS A 53 19.50 0.98 1.62
CA LYS A 53 20.70 1.09 2.48
C LYS A 53 21.27 2.50 2.50
N ASN A 54 21.29 3.19 1.35
CA ASN A 54 21.80 4.56 1.30
C ASN A 54 20.91 5.52 2.11
N HIS A 55 19.60 5.41 1.96
CA HIS A 55 18.64 6.18 2.77
C HIS A 55 18.76 5.84 4.27
N TYR A 56 18.93 4.56 4.60
CA TYR A 56 19.13 4.10 5.98
C TYR A 56 20.37 4.71 6.63
N GLU A 57 21.50 4.74 5.91
CA GLU A 57 22.74 5.37 6.36
C GLU A 57 22.62 6.89 6.49
N GLU A 58 21.90 7.54 5.57
CA GLU A 58 21.59 8.98 5.67
C GLU A 58 20.80 9.29 6.94
N ILE A 59 19.73 8.53 7.21
CA ILE A 59 18.89 8.68 8.40
C ILE A 59 19.73 8.53 9.68
N GLY A 60 20.66 7.57 9.72
CA GLY A 60 21.55 7.36 10.87
C GLY A 60 22.61 8.45 11.07
N LYS A 61 23.00 9.15 10.01
CA LYS A 61 24.01 10.23 10.07
C LYS A 61 23.42 11.61 10.35
N ALA A 62 22.10 11.74 10.35
CA ALA A 62 21.45 13.04 10.48
C ALA A 62 21.57 13.69 11.88
N GLY A 63 21.90 12.92 12.92
CA GLY A 63 22.08 13.45 14.28
C GLY A 63 20.80 13.96 14.93
N THR A 64 19.62 13.54 14.46
CA THR A 64 18.32 13.89 15.06
C THR A 64 17.76 12.74 15.88
N LYS A 65 17.04 13.06 16.97
CA LYS A 65 16.42 12.05 17.84
C LYS A 65 15.46 11.13 17.07
N THR A 66 14.70 11.70 16.13
CA THR A 66 13.78 10.94 15.27
C THR A 66 14.55 10.07 14.27
N GLY A 67 15.60 10.60 13.64
CA GLY A 67 16.47 9.82 12.75
C GLY A 67 17.08 8.61 13.48
N ASP A 68 17.63 8.81 14.68
CA ASP A 68 18.19 7.74 15.50
C ASP A 68 17.16 6.66 15.84
N LEU A 69 15.92 7.05 16.15
CA LEU A 69 14.84 6.11 16.44
C LEU A 69 14.48 5.28 15.20
N ILE A 70 14.25 5.94 14.06
CA ILE A 70 13.90 5.24 12.82
C ILE A 70 15.05 4.35 12.35
N HIS A 71 16.30 4.80 12.44
CA HIS A 71 17.47 3.98 12.14
C HIS A 71 17.50 2.71 13.01
N LYS A 72 17.21 2.81 14.32
CA LYS A 72 17.10 1.62 15.20
C LYS A 72 15.95 0.70 14.80
N MET A 73 14.78 1.25 14.44
CA MET A 73 13.61 0.46 14.01
C MET A 73 13.88 -0.30 12.71
N LEU A 74 14.57 0.33 11.76
CA LEU A 74 14.84 -0.24 10.43
C LEU A 74 16.02 -1.22 10.41
N ARG A 75 16.89 -1.21 11.43
CA ARG A 75 18.12 -2.03 11.49
C ARG A 75 17.89 -3.50 11.15
N ARG A 76 16.81 -4.11 11.64
CA ARG A 76 16.52 -5.52 11.34
C ARG A 76 16.05 -5.71 9.90
N PHE A 77 15.25 -4.79 9.38
CA PHE A 77 14.62 -4.91 8.07
C PHE A 77 15.61 -4.70 6.93
N VAL A 78 16.53 -3.73 7.04
CA VAL A 78 17.51 -3.41 5.98
C VAL A 78 18.48 -4.57 5.66
N HIS A 79 18.61 -5.53 6.58
CA HIS A 79 19.40 -6.76 6.37
C HIS A 79 18.57 -7.95 5.86
N LEU A 80 17.23 -7.86 5.91
CA LEU A 80 16.31 -8.94 5.50
C LEU A 80 15.67 -8.65 4.14
N ILE A 81 15.31 -7.39 3.89
CA ILE A 81 14.58 -6.95 2.70
C ILE A 81 15.17 -5.61 2.26
N GLU A 82 15.66 -5.54 1.01
CA GLU A 82 16.29 -4.36 0.43
C GLU A 82 15.67 -4.08 -0.95
N PRO A 83 15.03 -2.91 -1.17
CA PRO A 83 14.78 -1.84 -0.20
C PRO A 83 13.65 -2.20 0.78
N VAL A 84 13.65 -1.59 1.97
CA VAL A 84 12.61 -1.84 2.99
C VAL A 84 11.28 -1.20 2.54
N PRO A 85 10.20 -1.98 2.37
CA PRO A 85 8.89 -1.45 1.99
C PRO A 85 8.29 -0.55 3.08
N MET A 86 7.71 0.58 2.68
CA MET A 86 7.11 1.56 3.59
C MET A 86 5.58 1.56 3.42
N HIS A 87 4.91 0.53 3.93
CA HIS A 87 3.45 0.39 3.80
C HIS A 87 2.69 1.55 4.45
N ASP A 88 2.75 1.66 5.78
CA ASP A 88 1.95 2.62 6.54
C ASP A 88 2.30 4.10 6.24
N PRO A 89 3.58 4.48 6.03
CA PRO A 89 3.92 5.86 5.71
C PRO A 89 3.26 6.39 4.43
N MET A 90 2.86 5.53 3.48
CA MET A 90 2.16 5.98 2.26
C MET A 90 0.79 6.58 2.56
N ALA A 91 0.04 6.00 3.50
CA ALA A 91 -1.26 6.53 3.90
C ALA A 91 -1.14 7.95 4.48
N LEU A 92 -0.10 8.20 5.29
CA LEU A 92 0.17 9.54 5.81
C LEU A 92 0.66 10.48 4.71
N ALA A 93 1.58 10.03 3.86
CA ALA A 93 2.12 10.83 2.76
C ALA A 93 1.01 11.34 1.82
N TYR A 94 -0.02 10.54 1.56
CA TYR A 94 -1.17 10.96 0.76
C TYR A 94 -1.91 12.16 1.35
N THR A 95 -2.06 12.24 2.67
CA THR A 95 -2.69 13.39 3.33
C THR A 95 -1.88 14.68 3.22
N ILE A 96 -0.57 14.57 2.94
CA ILE A 96 0.35 15.70 2.86
C ILE A 96 0.58 16.14 1.40
N LYS A 97 0.80 15.18 0.51
CA LYS A 97 1.09 15.38 -0.92
C LYS A 97 0.32 14.36 -1.77
N PRO A 98 -0.99 14.56 -1.98
CA PRO A 98 -1.82 13.62 -2.73
C PRO A 98 -1.36 13.46 -4.19
N GLU A 99 -0.69 14.46 -4.77
CA GLU A 99 -0.20 14.48 -6.16
C GLU A 99 0.87 13.42 -6.44
N ILE A 100 1.49 12.84 -5.41
CA ILE A 100 2.45 11.74 -5.53
C ILE A 100 1.76 10.46 -6.02
N PHE A 101 0.46 10.32 -5.78
CA PHE A 101 -0.26 9.05 -5.93
C PHE A 101 -1.27 9.11 -7.08
N LYS A 102 -1.45 8.00 -7.78
CA LYS A 102 -2.49 7.82 -8.79
C LYS A 102 -3.49 6.78 -8.31
N PHE A 103 -4.77 7.14 -8.40
CA PHE A 103 -5.87 6.30 -7.95
C PHE A 103 -6.78 5.89 -9.09
N ARG A 104 -7.37 4.71 -8.95
CA ARG A 104 -8.54 4.27 -9.72
C ARG A 104 -9.71 4.05 -8.78
N ARG A 105 -10.87 4.59 -9.14
CA ARG A 105 -12.12 4.34 -8.42
C ARG A 105 -12.69 3.01 -8.88
N LEU A 106 -12.72 2.03 -7.99
CA LEU A 106 -13.09 0.65 -8.29
C LEU A 106 -14.09 0.11 -7.26
N HIS A 107 -14.86 -0.89 -7.66
CA HIS A 107 -15.59 -1.71 -6.70
C HIS A 107 -14.64 -2.72 -6.09
N VAL A 108 -14.66 -2.80 -4.76
CA VAL A 108 -13.78 -3.62 -3.95
C VAL A 108 -14.61 -4.40 -2.95
N ASP A 109 -14.41 -5.70 -2.87
CA ASP A 109 -15.03 -6.54 -1.86
C ASP A 109 -14.02 -7.48 -1.21
N VAL A 110 -14.34 -7.99 -0.02
CA VAL A 110 -13.49 -8.89 0.75
C VAL A 110 -14.15 -10.27 0.82
N GLU A 111 -13.37 -11.30 0.50
CA GLU A 111 -13.78 -12.70 0.60
C GLU A 111 -13.69 -13.19 2.04
N VAL A 112 -14.78 -13.75 2.57
CA VAL A 112 -14.91 -14.11 3.99
C VAL A 112 -15.34 -15.56 4.24
N CYS A 113 -15.77 -16.27 3.20
CA CYS A 113 -16.37 -17.61 3.27
C CYS A 113 -15.50 -18.70 2.63
N GLY A 114 -14.68 -18.37 1.63
CA GLY A 114 -13.88 -19.33 0.87
C GLY A 114 -12.83 -20.08 1.72
N THR A 115 -12.50 -21.32 1.35
CA THR A 115 -11.45 -22.09 2.03
C THR A 115 -10.04 -21.74 1.56
N LEU A 116 -9.91 -21.21 0.33
CA LEU A 116 -8.62 -20.91 -0.31
C LEU A 116 -8.30 -19.41 -0.34
N THR A 117 -9.32 -18.56 -0.35
CA THR A 117 -9.19 -17.11 -0.65
C THR A 117 -9.78 -16.22 0.45
N ARG A 118 -10.10 -16.77 1.63
CA ARG A 118 -10.57 -15.95 2.75
C ARG A 118 -9.52 -14.93 3.15
N GLY A 119 -9.91 -13.66 3.23
CA GLY A 119 -9.01 -12.52 3.46
C GLY A 119 -8.52 -11.83 2.20
N GLU A 120 -8.86 -12.34 1.02
CA GLU A 120 -8.51 -11.69 -0.22
C GLU A 120 -9.38 -10.48 -0.48
N THR A 121 -8.76 -9.43 -1.04
CA THR A 121 -9.48 -8.27 -1.54
C THR A 121 -9.61 -8.36 -3.05
N LEU A 122 -10.84 -8.25 -3.52
CA LEU A 122 -11.22 -8.43 -4.92
C LEU A 122 -11.61 -7.08 -5.50
N ALA A 123 -10.88 -6.65 -6.52
CA ALA A 123 -11.20 -5.47 -7.31
C ALA A 123 -11.31 -5.86 -8.79
N ASP A 124 -12.38 -5.40 -9.45
CA ASP A 124 -12.56 -5.65 -10.88
C ASP A 124 -11.78 -4.61 -11.69
N LEU A 125 -10.70 -5.05 -12.36
CA LEU A 125 -9.83 -4.19 -13.15
C LEU A 125 -10.16 -4.19 -14.64
N ARG A 126 -11.15 -4.99 -15.08
CA ARG A 126 -11.51 -5.15 -16.48
C ARG A 126 -12.13 -3.86 -17.02
N GLU A 127 -11.35 -3.12 -17.81
CA GLU A 127 -11.82 -1.87 -18.42
C GLU A 127 -12.79 -2.13 -19.58
N TRP A 128 -12.61 -3.24 -20.30
CA TRP A 128 -13.39 -3.61 -21.48
C TRP A 128 -14.82 -4.09 -21.16
N LEU A 129 -15.12 -4.38 -19.89
CA LEU A 129 -16.48 -4.75 -19.50
C LEU A 129 -17.42 -3.54 -19.60
N PRO A 130 -18.63 -3.72 -20.19
CA PRO A 130 -19.61 -2.65 -20.21
C PRO A 130 -20.00 -2.25 -18.79
N GLU A 131 -20.27 -0.96 -18.58
CA GLU A 131 -20.54 -0.42 -17.25
C GLU A 131 -21.75 -1.09 -16.57
N SER A 132 -22.72 -1.57 -17.35
CA SER A 132 -23.88 -2.33 -16.85
C SER A 132 -23.52 -3.64 -16.15
N PHE A 133 -22.32 -4.19 -16.38
CA PHE A 133 -21.81 -5.39 -15.71
C PHE A 133 -20.93 -5.07 -14.50
N LYS A 134 -20.58 -3.81 -14.29
CA LYS A 134 -19.75 -3.38 -13.16
C LYS A 134 -20.62 -3.05 -11.96
N LYS A 135 -20.15 -3.43 -10.78
CA LYS A 135 -20.73 -2.97 -9.52
C LYS A 135 -20.33 -1.51 -9.27
N PRO A 136 -21.16 -0.73 -8.55
CA PRO A 136 -20.81 0.64 -8.17
C PRO A 136 -19.49 0.69 -7.39
N ALA A 137 -18.61 1.60 -7.78
CA ALA A 137 -17.30 1.73 -7.16
C ALA A 137 -17.37 2.33 -5.74
N ASN A 138 -16.68 1.70 -4.79
CA ASN A 138 -16.74 2.04 -3.36
C ASN A 138 -15.39 2.50 -2.78
N ALA A 139 -14.28 2.36 -3.50
CA ALA A 139 -12.97 2.76 -3.01
C ALA A 139 -12.06 3.36 -4.11
N ASN A 140 -11.18 4.25 -3.69
CA ASN A 140 -10.03 4.74 -4.46
C ASN A 140 -8.85 3.82 -4.19
N ILE A 141 -8.49 2.99 -5.17
CA ILE A 141 -7.34 2.09 -5.08
C ILE A 141 -6.12 2.79 -5.67
N CYS A 142 -5.05 2.92 -4.88
CA CYS A 142 -3.78 3.43 -5.37
C CYS A 142 -3.19 2.42 -6.34
N VAL A 143 -2.92 2.83 -7.57
CA VAL A 143 -2.39 1.93 -8.63
C VAL A 143 -0.97 2.27 -9.04
N ASP A 144 -0.50 3.47 -8.72
CA ASP A 144 0.82 3.96 -9.08
C ASP A 144 1.22 5.13 -8.18
N LEU A 145 2.51 5.42 -8.08
CA LEU A 145 3.05 6.57 -7.34
C LEU A 145 4.40 7.03 -7.92
N ASP A 146 4.78 8.27 -7.60
CA ASP A 146 6.16 8.73 -7.74
C ASP A 146 6.98 8.29 -6.51
N GLY A 147 7.71 7.18 -6.65
CA GLY A 147 8.50 6.59 -5.56
C GLY A 147 9.59 7.53 -5.04
N LYS A 148 10.23 8.30 -5.93
CA LYS A 148 11.27 9.26 -5.54
C LYS A 148 10.67 10.40 -4.71
N ALA A 149 9.57 11.00 -5.20
CA ALA A 149 8.90 12.07 -4.47
C ALA A 149 8.39 11.59 -3.09
N PHE A 150 7.92 10.34 -3.01
CA PHE A 150 7.52 9.71 -1.75
C PHE A 150 8.69 9.58 -0.77
N ILE A 151 9.83 9.02 -1.20
CA ILE A 151 11.00 8.85 -0.34
C ILE A 151 11.59 10.20 0.07
N ASP A 152 11.70 11.15 -0.86
CA ASP A 152 12.16 12.50 -0.56
C ASP A 152 11.27 13.16 0.51
N LEU A 153 9.95 13.01 0.40
CA LEU A 153 9.01 13.49 1.41
C LEU A 153 9.24 12.80 2.77
N LEU A 154 9.35 11.48 2.77
CA LEU A 154 9.54 10.69 3.99
C LEU A 154 10.83 11.08 4.73
N ILE A 155 11.95 11.13 4.01
CA ILE A 155 13.24 11.56 4.55
C ILE A 155 13.14 13.01 5.02
N SER A 156 12.52 13.91 4.24
CA SER A 156 12.38 15.32 4.63
C SER A 156 11.72 15.50 6.00
N ARG A 157 10.68 14.71 6.25
CA ARG A 157 9.87 14.73 7.48
C ARG A 157 10.57 14.06 8.65
N VAL A 158 11.14 12.88 8.45
CA VAL A 158 11.80 12.09 9.50
C VAL A 158 13.10 12.74 9.94
N VAL A 159 13.89 13.22 8.97
CA VAL A 159 15.24 13.71 9.22
C VAL A 159 15.23 15.19 9.59
N TYR A 160 14.55 16.03 8.81
CA TYR A 160 14.67 17.48 8.94
C TYR A 160 13.45 18.14 9.61
N GLY A 161 12.37 17.39 9.85
CA GLY A 161 11.17 17.91 10.51
C GLY A 161 10.44 19.02 9.72
N ARG A 162 10.56 19.02 8.39
CA ARG A 162 9.95 20.01 7.48
C ARG A 162 8.94 19.33 6.55
#